data_AF-A0A921I1Z0-F1
#
_entry.id   AF-A0A921I1Z0-F1
#
_cell.length_a   1.000
_cell.length_b   1.000
_cell.length_c   1.000
_cell.angle_alpha   90.00
_cell.angle_beta   90.00
_cell.angle_gamma   90.00
#
_symmetry.space_group_name_H-M   'P 1'
#
loop_
_entity.id
_entity.type
_entity.pdbx_description
1 polymer ?
#
loop_
_entity_poly.entity_id
_entity_poly.type
_entity_poly.pdbx_seq_one_letter_code
_entity_poly.pdbx_strand_id
1 'polypeptide(L)' 'MTHKIILSADSACDLGPELKERCQVHFIPLHIILDGKDHKDSGYQRGGIRRLLPALGGGGI' A
#
# COMPACT_ATOMS: atom_id res chain seq x y z
N MET A 1 27.57 -16.53 18.05
CA MET A 1 26.52 -15.50 18.13
C MET A 1 25.70 -15.58 16.86
N THR A 2 24.40 -15.85 16.94
CA THR A 2 23.50 -15.80 15.79
C THR A 2 23.11 -14.34 15.56
N HIS A 3 23.43 -13.79 14.39
CA HIS A 3 23.03 -12.43 14.04
C HIS A 3 21.54 -12.41 13.72
N LYS A 4 20.80 -11.51 14.38
CA LYS A 4 19.39 -11.27 14.04
C LYS A 4 19.34 -10.62 12.66
N ILE A 5 18.68 -11.29 11.71
CA ILE A 5 18.40 -10.73 10.37
C ILE A 5 17.15 -9.86 10.47
N ILE A 6 17.22 -8.65 9.93
CA ILE A 6 16.09 -7.73 9.81
C ILE A 6 15.69 -7.70 8.34
N LEU A 7 14.42 -7.94 8.06
CA LEU A 7 13.84 -7.80 6.73
C LEU A 7 13.17 -6.43 6.61
N SER A 8 13.54 -5.67 5.58
CA SER A 8 12.99 -4.36 5.28
C SER A 8 12.67 -4.22 3.80
N ALA A 9 11.59 -3.54 3.47
CA ALA A 9 11.16 -3.28 2.09
C ALA A 9 10.41 -1.94 1.99
N ASP A 10 10.19 -1.45 0.78
CA ASP A 10 9.32 -0.31 0.50
C ASP A 10 7.93 -0.75 0.01
N SER A 11 7.01 0.21 -0.12
CA SER A 11 5.62 -0.07 -0.52
C SER A 11 5.47 -0.65 -1.94
N ALA A 12 6.46 -0.48 -2.82
CA ALA A 12 6.46 -1.02 -4.18
C ALA A 12 6.74 -2.54 -4.25
N CYS A 13 7.11 -3.16 -3.13
CA CYS A 13 7.33 -4.60 -3.03
C CYS A 13 6.02 -5.43 -3.10
N ASP A 14 4.85 -4.78 -3.03
CA ASP A 14 3.52 -5.40 -3.21
C ASP A 14 3.24 -6.62 -2.33
N LEU A 15 3.88 -6.71 -1.16
CA LEU A 15 3.64 -7.82 -0.24
C LEU A 15 2.21 -7.78 0.32
N GLY A 16 1.51 -8.90 0.16
CA GLY A 16 0.23 -9.14 0.80
C GLY A 16 0.32 -9.23 2.34
N PRO A 17 -0.82 -9.14 3.03
CA PRO A 17 -0.86 -9.13 4.50
C PRO A 17 -0.26 -10.38 5.14
N GLU A 18 -0.45 -11.56 4.53
CA GLU A 18 0.08 -12.83 5.05
C GLU A 18 1.62 -12.83 5.12
N LEU A 19 2.30 -12.37 4.07
CA LEU A 19 3.76 -12.34 4.02
C LEU A 19 4.33 -11.25 4.94
N LYS A 20 3.63 -10.12 5.08
CA LYS A 20 4.00 -9.05 6.02
C LYS A 20 4.03 -9.56 7.46
N GLU A 21 3.02 -10.32 7.86
CA GLU A 21 2.90 -10.89 9.21
C GLU A 21 3.92 -12.01 9.45
N ARG A 22 4.03 -12.97 8.52
CA ARG A 22 4.94 -14.12 8.65
C ARG A 22 6.42 -13.72 8.67
N CYS A 23 6.81 -12.75 7.86
CA CYS A 23 8.21 -12.36 7.69
C CYS A 23 8.62 -11.16 8.55
N GLN A 24 7.69 -10.55 9.30
CA GLN A 24 7.95 -9.38 10.16
C GLN A 24 8.73 -8.26 9.42
N VAL A 25 8.33 -7.99 8.18
CA VAL A 25 9.04 -7.03 7.31
C VAL A 25 8.77 -5.61 7.75
N HIS A 26 9.83 -4.83 7.89
CA HIS A 26 9.76 -3.39 8.18
C HIS A 26 9.51 -2.62 6.88
N PHE A 27 8.34 -1.98 6.77
CA PHE A 27 7.95 -1.26 5.55
C PHE A 27 8.24 0.24 5.62
N ILE A 28 8.83 0.77 4.55
CA ILE A 28 9.02 2.20 4.30
C ILE A 28 7.97 2.64 3.27
N PRO A 29 6.98 3.48 3.64
CA PRO A 29 5.98 3.93 2.69
C PRO A 29 6.56 4.95 1.71
N LEU A 30 6.24 4.80 0.42
CA LEU A 30 6.53 5.80 -0.60
C LEU A 30 5.39 6.81 -0.72
N HIS A 31 5.70 7.93 -1.36
CA HIS A 31 4.75 9.00 -1.69
C HIS A 31 4.84 9.25 -3.20
N ILE A 32 3.68 9.41 -3.85
CA ILE A 32 3.59 9.80 -5.25
C ILE A 32 2.91 11.16 -5.35
N ILE A 33 3.35 11.97 -6.30
CA ILE A 33 2.70 13.24 -6.63
C ILE A 33 1.77 13.00 -7.81
N LEU A 34 0.48 13.23 -7.62
CA LEU A 34 -0.55 13.09 -8.66
C LEU A 34 -1.41 14.35 -8.69
N ASP A 35 -1.52 15.01 -9.85
CA ASP A 35 -2.20 16.32 -9.99
C ASP A 35 -1.75 17.38 -8.97
N GLY A 36 -0.44 17.39 -8.67
CA GLY A 36 0.16 18.31 -7.69
C GLY A 36 -0.17 17.99 -6.23
N LYS A 37 -0.80 16.84 -5.94
CA LYS A 37 -1.15 16.38 -4.59
C LYS A 37 -0.25 15.21 -4.18
N ASP A 38 0.11 15.19 -2.91
CA ASP A 38 0.84 14.09 -2.29
C ASP A 38 -0.13 12.95 -1.94
N HIS A 39 0.20 11.74 -2.40
CA HIS A 39 -0.51 10.51 -2.08
C HIS A 39 0.47 9.49 -1.50
N LYS A 40 0.17 9.00 -0.30
CA LYS A 40 0.90 7.89 0.30
C LYS A 40 0.56 6.59 -0.44
N ASP A 41 1.59 5.87 -0.86
CA ASP A 41 1.43 4.57 -1.47
C ASP A 41 1.01 3.54 -0.40
N SER A 42 -0.23 3.07 -0.51
CA SER A 42 -0.80 2.04 0.34
C SER A 42 -0.81 0.72 -0.42
N GLY A 43 0.35 0.09 -0.59
CA GLY A 43 0.48 -1.24 -1.20
C GLY A 43 -0.58 -2.21 -0.66
N TYR A 44 -1.17 -2.99 -1.58
CA TYR A 44 -2.38 -3.82 -1.46
C TYR A 44 -3.00 -3.96 -0.06
N GLN A 45 -3.96 -3.08 0.26
CA GLN A 45 -4.95 -3.31 1.31
C GLN A 45 -6.13 -4.04 0.65
N ARG A 46 -6.60 -5.14 1.27
CA ARG A 46 -7.73 -5.94 0.79
C ARG A 46 -8.93 -5.01 0.51
N GLY A 47 -9.15 -4.63 -0.77
CA GLY A 47 -10.17 -3.66 -1.21
C GLY A 47 -9.70 -2.38 -1.93
N GLY A 48 -8.40 -2.20 -2.20
CA GLY A 48 -7.79 -0.92 -2.59
C GLY A 48 -8.07 -0.33 -3.98
N ILE A 49 -8.63 -1.06 -4.96
CA ILE A 49 -8.91 -0.50 -6.30
C ILE A 49 -10.29 0.19 -6.38
N ARG A 50 -11.15 0.04 -5.37
CA ARG A 50 -12.52 0.62 -5.38
C ARG A 50 -12.64 2.05 -4.82
N ARG A 51 -11.55 2.80 -4.66
CA ARG A 51 -11.59 4.15 -4.07
C ARG A 51 -10.94 5.26 -4.89
N LEU A 52 -10.54 4.96 -6.13
CA LEU A 52 -9.95 5.91 -7.08
C LEU A 52 -10.87 6.28 -8.25
N LEU A 53 -12.08 5.73 -8.31
CA LEU A 53 -13.14 6.28 -9.16
C LEU A 53 -13.93 7.29 -8.32
N PRO A 54 -13.99 8.58 -8.67
CA PRO A 54 -15.00 9.45 -8.09
C PRO A 54 -16.36 8.82 -8.41
N ALA A 55 -17.23 8.72 -7.41
CA ALA A 55 -18.62 8.39 -7.60
C ALA A 55 -19.21 9.43 -8.56
N LEU A 56 -19.25 9.10 -9.85
CA LEU A 56 -20.02 9.84 -10.83
C LEU A 56 -21.48 9.65 -10.45
N GLY A 57 -22.01 10.65 -9.75
CA GLY A 57 -23.43 10.81 -9.54
C GLY A 57 -24.15 10.90 -10.88
N GLY A 58 -25.27 10.21 -10.96
CA GLY A 58 -26.25 10.24 -12.03
C GLY A 58 -27.16 9.04 -11.75
N GLY A 59 -28.30 9.20 -11.11
CA GLY A 59 -29.37 10.14 -11.42
C GLY A 59 -30.58 9.23 -11.63
N GLY A 60 -31.60 9.37 -10.79
CA GLY A 60 -32.75 8.48 -10.80
C GLY A 60 -33.47 8.44 -12.14
N ILE A 61 -33.98 7.26 -12.48
CA ILE A 61 -35.40 6.96 -12.76
C ILE A 61 -35.64 5.50 -12.39
#